data_AF-M6RBQ2-F1
#
_entry.id   AF-M6RBQ2-F1
#
_cell.length_a   1.000
_cell.length_b   1.000
_cell.length_c   1.000
_cell.angle_alpha   90.00
_cell.angle_beta   90.00
_cell.angle_gamma   90.00
#
_symmetry.space_group_name_H-M   'P 1'
#
loop_
_entity.id
_entity.type
_entity.pdbx_description
1 polymer ?
#
loop_
_entity_poly.entity_id
_entity_poly.type
_entity_poly.pdbx_seq_one_letter_code
_entity_poly.pdbx_strand_id
1 'polypeptide(L)' 'MPEALCSAELLELKKKTSLKRLYQMLLYLKSEKCRREFVYEYFDAKFSECGNCDICKNSSESK' A
#
# COMPACT_ATOMS: atom_id res chain seq x y z
N MET A 1 26.15 -9.11 -21.88
CA MET A 1 25.39 -8.69 -20.68
C MET A 1 24.00 -8.24 -21.13
N PRO A 2 22.90 -8.65 -20.47
CA PRO A 2 21.57 -8.26 -20.90
C PRO A 2 21.41 -6.73 -20.79
N GLU A 3 21.03 -6.06 -21.89
CA GLU A 3 20.83 -4.59 -21.95
C GLU A 3 19.84 -4.06 -20.90
N ALA A 4 18.93 -4.93 -20.41
CA ALA A 4 17.96 -4.63 -19.37
C ALA A 4 18.58 -4.25 -17.99
N LEU A 5 19.89 -4.45 -17.82
CA LEU A 5 20.65 -4.06 -16.63
C LEU A 5 21.48 -2.77 -16.82
N CYS A 6 21.46 -2.14 -18.00
CA CYS A 6 22.51 -1.20 -18.41
C CYS A 6 22.10 0.27 -18.57
N SER A 7 20.82 0.67 -18.44
CA SER A 7 20.48 2.10 -18.46
C SER A 7 20.25 2.66 -17.05
N ALA A 8 20.99 3.72 -16.73
CA ALA A 8 20.87 4.43 -15.46
C ALA A 8 19.44 4.93 -15.22
N GLU A 9 18.74 5.34 -16.28
CA GLU A 9 17.34 5.76 -16.24
C GLU A 9 16.39 4.65 -15.80
N LEU A 10 16.54 3.42 -16.33
CA LEU A 10 15.73 2.28 -15.91
C LEU A 10 16.02 1.89 -14.46
N LEU A 11 17.28 1.99 -14.02
CA LEU A 11 17.66 1.72 -12.64
C LEU A 11 17.04 2.75 -11.67
N GLU A 12 17.11 4.04 -12.01
CA GLU A 12 16.49 5.10 -11.23
C GLU A 12 14.97 5.00 -11.21
N LEU A 13 14.34 4.63 -12.33
CA LEU A 13 12.90 4.37 -12.37
C LEU A 13 12.52 3.22 -11.43
N LYS A 14 13.23 2.07 -11.51
CA LYS A 14 13.01 0.92 -10.62
C LYS A 14 13.17 1.31 -9.15
N LYS A 15 14.21 2.08 -8.82
CA LYS A 15 14.46 2.56 -7.46
C LYS A 15 13.32 3.44 -6.96
N LYS A 16 12.86 4.42 -7.76
CA LYS A 16 11.73 5.28 -7.43
C LYS A 16 10.44 4.48 -7.22
N THR A 17 10.14 3.53 -8.09
CA THR A 17 8.97 2.66 -7.95
C THR A 17 9.04 1.82 -6.68
N SER A 18 10.18 1.22 -6.38
CA SER A 18 10.38 0.43 -5.16
C SER A 18 10.24 1.29 -3.89
N LEU A 19 10.79 2.51 -3.89
CA LEU A 19 10.65 3.44 -2.78
C LEU A 19 9.19 3.85 -2.57
N LYS A 20 8.45 4.12 -3.66
CA LYS A 20 7.01 4.42 -3.59
C LYS A 20 6.23 3.26 -2.96
N ARG A 21 6.51 2.01 -3.35
CA ARG A 21 5.87 0.81 -2.78
C ARG A 21 6.17 0.66 -1.28
N LEU A 22 7.43 0.85 -0.89
CA LEU A 22 7.84 0.81 0.52
C LEU A 22 7.12 1.88 1.33
N TYR A 23 7.03 3.10 0.80
CA TYR A 23 6.33 4.19 1.45
C TYR A 23 4.83 3.89 1.63
N GLN A 24 4.16 3.34 0.61
CA GLN A 24 2.77 2.91 0.73
C GLN A 24 2.59 1.83 1.81
N MET A 25 3.53 0.90 1.94
CA MET A 25 3.50 -0.10 3.02
C MET A 25 3.68 0.52 4.41
N LEU A 26 4.55 1.52 4.55
CA LEU A 26 4.72 2.26 5.79
C LEU A 26 3.44 3.00 6.19
N LEU A 27 2.78 3.65 5.21
CA LEU A 27 1.49 4.30 5.42
C LEU A 27 0.42 3.29 5.80
N TYR A 28 0.36 2.12 5.14
CA TYR A 28 -0.57 1.05 5.48
C TYR A 28 -0.44 0.63 6.95
N LEU A 29 0.80 0.44 7.44
CA LEU A 29 1.06 0.04 8.82
C LEU A 29 0.68 1.13 9.84
N LYS A 30 0.99 2.40 9.52
CA LYS A 30 0.73 3.56 10.39
C LYS A 30 -0.72 4.06 10.35
N SER A 31 -1.49 3.63 9.35
CA SER A 31 -2.86 4.07 9.17
C SER A 31 -3.77 3.58 10.32
N GLU A 32 -4.62 4.49 10.80
CA GLU A 32 -5.73 4.18 11.71
C GLU A 32 -7.05 3.96 10.93
N LYS A 33 -7.01 4.03 9.60
CA LYS A 33 -8.16 3.68 8.74
C LYS A 33 -8.29 2.17 8.56
N CYS A 34 -9.45 1.72 8.09
CA CYS A 34 -9.68 0.32 7.76
C CYS A 34 -8.56 -0.25 6.86
N ARG A 35 -7.99 -1.40 7.24
CA ARG A 35 -6.93 -2.06 6.43
C ARG A 35 -7.39 -2.39 5.01
N ARG A 36 -8.64 -2.85 4.86
CA ARG A 36 -9.20 -3.24 3.56
C ARG A 36 -9.42 -2.03 2.66
N GLU A 37 -9.91 -0.91 3.20
CA GLU A 37 -10.04 0.35 2.46
C GLU A 37 -8.71 0.76 1.84
N PHE A 38 -7.63 0.76 2.63
CA PHE A 38 -6.29 1.10 2.15
C PHE A 38 -5.81 0.18 1.01
N VAL A 39 -6.02 -1.14 1.14
CA VAL A 39 -5.63 -2.10 0.10
C VAL A 39 -6.41 -1.85 -1.19
N TYR A 40 -7.70 -1.55 -1.10
CA TYR A 40 -8.52 -1.24 -2.27
C TYR A 40 -8.10 0.07 -2.94
N GLU A 41 -7.84 1.13 -2.16
CA GLU A 41 -7.29 2.39 -2.67
C GLU A 41 -5.96 2.19 -3.40
N TYR A 42 -5.05 1.38 -2.85
CA TYR A 42 -3.74 1.10 -3.47
C TYR A 42 -3.86 0.47 -4.87
N PHE A 43 -4.91 -0.31 -5.12
CA PHE A 43 -5.17 -0.97 -6.41
C PHE A 43 -6.22 -0.22 -7.26
N ASP A 44 -6.58 1.01 -6.91
CA ASP A 44 -7.63 1.80 -7.58
C ASP A 44 -8.97 1.04 -7.71
N ALA A 45 -9.30 0.23 -6.70
CA ALA A 45 -10.50 -0.60 -6.65
C ALA A 45 -11.63 0.06 -5.84
N LYS A 46 -12.89 -0.26 -6.17
CA LYS A 46 -14.06 0.25 -5.44
C LYS A 46 -14.22 -0.46 -4.09
N PHE A 47 -14.29 0.32 -3.01
CA PHE A 47 -14.50 -0.17 -1.66
C PHE A 47 -15.88 0.23 -1.12
N SER A 48 -16.57 -0.69 -0.45
CA SER A 48 -17.88 -0.45 0.20
C SER A 48 -17.77 -0.41 1.72
N GLU A 49 -17.46 -1.55 2.34
CA GLU A 49 -17.23 -1.68 3.78
C GLU A 49 -16.40 -2.93 4.10
N CYS A 50 -15.92 -3.05 5.35
CA CYS A 50 -15.04 -4.14 5.78
C CYS A 50 -15.58 -4.90 7.00
N GLY A 51 -15.74 -4.22 8.15
CA GLY A 51 -16.21 -4.82 9.41
C GLY A 51 -15.34 -5.94 10.01
N ASN A 52 -14.21 -6.31 9.40
CA ASN A 52 -13.51 -7.54 9.75
C ASN A 52 -11.97 -7.43 9.57
N CYS A 53 -11.40 -6.27 9.83
CA CYS A 53 -9.95 -6.10 10.06
C CYS A 53 -9.70 -5.71 11.52
N ASP A 54 -8.44 -5.75 11.98
CA ASP A 54 -8.01 -5.36 13.33
C ASP A 54 -8.58 -3.99 13.74
N ILE A 55 -8.45 -2.99 12.88
CA ILE A 55 -8.94 -1.64 13.15
C ILE A 55 -10.47 -1.61 13.28
N CYS A 56 -11.19 -2.22 12.33
CA CYS A 56 -12.67 -2.23 12.38
C CYS A 56 -13.21 -2.96 13.62
N LYS A 57 -12.55 -4.04 14.04
CA LYS A 57 -12.95 -4.81 15.22
C LYS A 57 -12.68 -4.04 16.52
N ASN A 58 -11.54 -3.37 16.62
CA ASN A 58 -11.22 -2.55 17.79
C ASN A 58 -12.17 -1.34 17.91
N SER A 59 -12.59 -0.73 16.79
CA SER A 59 -13.57 0.37 16.81
C SER A 59 -14.97 -0.06 17.26
N SER A 60 -15.35 -1.34 17.11
CA SER A 60 -16.64 -1.85 17.59
C SER A 60 -16.68 -2.13 19.10
N GLU A 61 -15.54 -2.22 19.77
CA GLU A 61 -15.45 -2.50 21.21
C GLU A 61 -15.51 -1.23 22.09
N SER A 62 -15.50 -0.05 21.46
CA SER A 62 -15.63 1.26 22.16
C SER A 62 -17.05 1.81 22.15
N LYS A 63 -18.07 0.96 21.91
CA LYS A 63 -19.48 1.33 21.88
C LYS A 63 -20.28 0.64 22.97
#